data_AF-A0A6A4LE52-F1
#
_entry.id   AF-A0A6A4LE52-F1
#
_cell.length_a   1.000
_cell.length_b   1.000
_cell.length_c   1.000
_cell.angle_alpha   90.00
_cell.angle_beta   90.00
_cell.angle_gamma   90.00
#
_symmetry.space_group_name_H-M   'P 1'
#
loop_
_entity.id
_entity.type
_entity.pdbx_description
1 polymer ?
#
loop_
_entity_poly.entity_id
_entity_poly.type
_entity_poly.pdbx_seq_one_letter_code
_entity_poly.pdbx_strand_id
1 'polypeptide(L)'
;RREGRVSASLFVLEMSQYYDIDDIIAEDELVPAVFQVAANGVGLFDSSDETNKVEQGSRVELPFWLARELHLRQAVSISLPPCFNQK
;
A
#
# COMPACT_ATOMS: atom_id res chain seq x y z
N ARG A 1 -4.16 40.41 3.73
CA ARG A 1 -4.22 39.45 4.86
C ARG A 1 -5.65 38.92 4.89
N ARG A 2 -5.85 37.59 4.86
CA ARG A 2 -7.07 36.83 4.40
C ARG A 2 -6.99 36.55 2.89
N GLU A 3 -7.15 35.34 2.36
CA GLU A 3 -7.80 34.11 2.82
C GLU A 3 -6.99 32.88 2.37
N GLY A 4 -6.54 32.06 3.31
CA GLY A 4 -6.20 30.67 3.04
C GLY A 4 -7.49 29.88 2.97
N ARG A 5 -8.04 29.68 1.78
CA ARG A 5 -9.03 28.62 1.56
C ARG A 5 -8.27 27.31 1.53
N VAL A 6 -8.31 26.65 2.69
CA VAL A 6 -7.86 25.29 2.89
C VAL A 6 -8.66 24.42 1.91
N SER A 7 -8.08 24.11 0.75
CA SER A 7 -8.59 23.06 -0.13
C SER A 7 -8.14 21.71 0.43
N ALA A 8 -8.47 21.45 1.70
CA ALA A 8 -8.29 20.15 2.36
C ALA A 8 -9.44 19.18 2.04
N SER A 9 -10.44 19.61 1.25
CA SER A 9 -11.62 18.82 0.89
C SER A 9 -11.40 17.82 -0.26
N LEU A 10 -10.20 17.70 -0.84
CA LEU A 10 -9.98 16.81 -1.99
C LEU A 10 -8.93 15.72 -1.78
N PHE A 11 -8.24 15.67 -0.63
CA PHE A 11 -7.34 14.57 -0.29
C PHE A 11 -8.03 13.42 0.45
N VAL A 12 -9.31 13.57 0.75
CA VAL A 12 -10.17 12.54 1.34
C VAL A 12 -10.81 11.74 0.20
N LEU A 13 -9.99 11.09 -0.64
CA LEU A 13 -10.50 10.05 -1.53
C LEU A 13 -10.81 8.84 -0.64
N GLU A 14 -12.11 8.59 -0.47
CA GLU A 14 -12.72 7.48 0.26
C GLU A 14 -12.09 7.25 1.63
N MET A 15 -12.55 7.99 2.65
CA MET A 15 -12.42 7.48 4.02
C MET A 15 -13.39 6.30 4.09
N SER A 16 -12.86 5.12 3.88
CA SER A 16 -13.33 3.95 4.59
C SER A 16 -13.73 4.37 6.01
N GLN A 17 -14.94 4.04 6.39
CA GLN A 17 -15.44 4.40 7.69
C GLN A 17 -14.54 3.69 8.69
N TYR A 18 -13.74 4.45 9.44
CA TYR A 18 -12.71 3.90 10.34
C TYR A 18 -13.26 2.87 11.36
N TYR A 19 -14.56 2.90 11.62
CA TYR A 19 -15.25 1.97 12.50
C TYR A 19 -16.15 0.96 11.78
N ASP A 20 -16.15 0.97 10.45
CA ASP A 20 -16.83 -0.03 9.65
C ASP A 20 -15.94 -1.26 9.55
N ILE A 21 -16.50 -2.38 9.99
CA ILE A 21 -15.80 -3.66 10.07
C ILE A 21 -15.56 -4.19 8.65
N ASP A 22 -16.48 -3.94 7.72
CA ASP A 22 -16.36 -4.40 6.35
C ASP A 22 -15.18 -3.71 5.66
N ASP A 23 -14.98 -2.41 5.92
CA ASP A 23 -13.83 -1.65 5.40
C ASP A 23 -12.50 -2.11 6.00
N ILE A 24 -12.45 -2.33 7.33
CA ILE A 24 -11.24 -2.84 7.99
C ILE A 24 -10.83 -4.20 7.40
N ILE A 25 -11.80 -5.09 7.19
CA ILE A 25 -11.55 -6.42 6.63
C ILE A 25 -11.10 -6.30 5.17
N ALA A 26 -11.74 -5.44 4.39
CA ALA A 26 -11.38 -5.24 2.99
C ALA A 26 -9.96 -4.66 2.83
N GLU A 27 -9.53 -3.79 3.74
CA GLU A 27 -8.20 -3.18 3.73
C GLU A 27 -7.07 -4.11 4.17
N ASP A 28 -7.36 -5.13 4.97
CA ASP A 28 -6.39 -6.14 5.42
C ASP A 28 -6.06 -7.19 4.34
N GLU A 29 -6.82 -7.22 3.25
CA GLU A 29 -6.60 -8.14 2.13
C GLU A 29 -5.18 -7.97 1.55
N LEU A 30 -4.49 -9.09 1.38
CA LEU A 30 -3.14 -9.12 0.83
C LEU A 30 -3.16 -8.93 -0.69
N VAL A 31 -2.43 -7.91 -1.15
CA VAL A 31 -2.27 -7.64 -2.57
C VAL A 31 -0.81 -7.84 -3.01
N PRO A 32 -0.58 -8.42 -4.20
CA PRO A 32 0.76 -8.58 -4.73
C PRO A 32 1.32 -7.22 -5.13
N ALA A 33 2.45 -6.84 -4.53
CA ALA A 33 3.14 -5.58 -4.75
C ALA A 33 4.62 -5.81 -5.08
N VAL A 34 5.18 -4.93 -5.90
CA VAL A 34 6.59 -4.98 -6.31
C VAL A 34 7.30 -3.78 -5.75
N PHE A 35 8.33 -3.99 -4.93
CA PHE A 35 9.15 -2.89 -4.43
C PHE A 35 9.92 -2.24 -5.57
N GLN A 36 9.75 -0.93 -5.76
CA GLN A 36 10.51 -0.15 -6.73
C GLN A 36 11.79 0.43 -6.12
N VAL A 37 11.93 0.39 -4.80
CA VAL A 37 13.07 0.92 -4.07
C VAL A 37 13.54 -0.13 -3.07
N ALA A 38 14.85 -0.28 -2.89
CA ALA A 38 15.39 -1.14 -1.85
C ALA A 38 15.02 -0.59 -0.46
N ALA A 39 14.43 -1.43 0.38
CA ALA A 39 13.95 -1.04 1.70
C ALA A 39 14.59 -1.91 2.78
N ASN A 40 15.09 -1.27 3.84
CA ASN A 40 15.72 -1.92 4.99
C ASN A 40 14.71 -1.96 6.15
N GLY A 41 14.63 -3.06 6.89
CA GLY A 41 13.64 -3.22 7.97
C GLY A 41 12.31 -3.84 7.52
N VAL A 42 12.28 -4.41 6.31
CA VAL A 42 11.09 -4.98 5.65
C VAL A 42 11.19 -6.51 5.60
N GLY A 43 12.05 -7.12 6.43
CA GLY A 43 12.29 -8.57 6.50
C GLY A 43 11.12 -9.41 7.01
N LEU A 44 9.94 -8.81 7.18
CA LEU A 44 8.68 -9.54 7.35
C LEU A 44 8.16 -10.11 6.02
N PHE A 45 8.60 -9.56 4.88
CA PHE A 45 7.98 -9.81 3.57
C PHE A 45 8.83 -10.65 2.63
N ASP A 46 10.12 -10.84 2.91
CA ASP A 46 10.99 -11.71 2.13
C ASP A 46 11.69 -12.71 3.07
N SER A 47 11.20 -13.94 3.07
CA SER A 47 11.71 -15.04 3.91
C SER A 47 13.05 -15.59 3.42
N SER A 48 13.63 -15.04 2.34
CA SER A 48 14.87 -15.56 1.75
C SER A 48 16.14 -14.93 2.32
N ASP A 49 16.06 -13.79 3.00
CA ASP A 49 17.24 -13.03 3.41
C ASP A 49 17.27 -12.76 4.93
N GLU A 50 18.23 -13.40 5.62
CA GLU A 50 18.65 -13.09 7.00
C GLU A 50 19.03 -11.59 7.18
N THR A 51 19.15 -10.85 6.08
CA THR A 51 19.59 -9.46 6.01
C THR A 51 18.48 -8.43 6.26
N ASN A 52 17.21 -8.84 6.42
CA ASN A 52 16.07 -7.93 6.68
C ASN A 52 15.97 -6.76 5.66
N LYS A 53 16.32 -7.06 4.41
CA LYS A 53 16.35 -6.10 3.30
C LYS A 53 15.51 -6.65 2.17
N VAL A 54 14.70 -5.79 1.58
CA VAL A 54 13.98 -6.09 0.35
C VAL A 54 14.70 -5.38 -0.78
N GLU A 55 15.11 -6.15 -1.80
CA GLU A 55 15.74 -5.60 -3.00
C GLU A 55 14.72 -4.91 -3.91
N GLN A 56 15.21 -3.95 -4.70
CA GLN A 56 14.42 -3.36 -5.77
C GLN A 56 13.99 -4.46 -6.76
N GLY A 57 12.70 -4.51 -7.07
CA GLY A 57 12.09 -5.49 -7.95
C GLY A 57 11.55 -6.74 -7.23
N SER A 58 11.74 -6.85 -5.90
CA SER A 58 11.18 -7.97 -5.14
C SER A 58 9.66 -7.91 -5.11
N ARG A 59 9.03 -9.08 -5.31
CA ARG A 59 7.59 -9.26 -5.27
C ARG A 59 7.21 -9.75 -3.89
N VAL A 60 6.37 -8.97 -3.21
CA VAL A 60 5.89 -9.26 -1.87
C VAL A 60 4.36 -9.20 -1.85
N GLU A 61 3.76 -9.82 -0.85
CA GLU A 61 2.35 -9.64 -0.56
C GLU A 61 2.22 -8.68 0.62
N LEU A 62 1.52 -7.57 0.39
CA LEU A 62 1.32 -6.50 1.38
C LEU A 62 -0.18 -6.30 1.61
N PRO A 63 -0.62 -6.04 2.84
CA PRO A 63 -1.99 -5.58 3.08
C PRO A 63 -2.29 -4.33 2.24
N PHE A 64 -3.50 -4.23 1.71
CA PHE A 64 -3.91 -3.14 0.83
C PHE A 64 -3.69 -1.76 1.46
N TRP A 65 -4.00 -1.59 2.75
CA TRP A 65 -3.77 -0.33 3.47
C TRP A 65 -2.30 0.11 3.42
N LEU A 66 -1.36 -0.81 3.59
CA LEU A 66 0.08 -0.51 3.57
C LEU A 66 0.59 -0.32 2.14
N ALA A 67 0.13 -1.17 1.22
CA ALA A 67 0.49 -1.10 -0.19
C ALA A 67 0.09 0.25 -0.80
N ARG A 68 -1.11 0.75 -0.47
CA ARG A 68 -1.61 2.08 -0.87
C ARG A 68 -0.69 3.20 -0.39
N GLU A 69 -0.33 3.22 0.89
CA GLU A 69 0.54 4.25 1.47
C GLU A 69 1.95 4.23 0.85
N LEU A 70 2.49 3.04 0.62
CA LEU A 70 3.80 2.88 -0.03
C LEU A 70 3.75 3.25 -1.52
N HIS A 71 2.62 3.00 -2.19
CA HIS A 71 2.43 3.37 -3.59
C HIS A 71 2.37 4.89 -3.77
N LEU A 72 1.68 5.61 -2.87
CA LEU A 72 1.67 7.07 -2.84
C LEU A 72 3.07 7.68 -2.67
N ARG A 73 3.96 6.96 -1.97
CA ARG A 73 5.37 7.33 -1.79
C ARG A 73 6.28 6.85 -2.93
N GLN A 74 5.73 6.25 -3.97
CA GLN A 74 6.45 5.65 -5.09
C GLN A 74 7.45 4.56 -4.67
N ALA A 75 7.24 3.93 -3.50
CA ALA A 75 8.10 2.88 -2.99
C ALA A 75 7.74 1.50 -3.55
N VAL A 76 6.46 1.28 -3.89
CA VAL A 76 5.95 0.01 -4.44
C VAL A 76 5.01 0.22 -5.62
N SER A 77 4.95 -0.77 -6.52
CA SER A 77 3.94 -0.91 -7.57
C SER A 77 2.95 -1.99 -7.17
N ILE A 78 1.67 -1.67 -7.05
CA ILE A 78 0.63 -2.66 -6.78
C ILE A 78 0.27 -3.35 -8.10
N SER A 79 0.19 -4.68 -8.09
CA SER A 79 -0.34 -5.46 -9.21
C SER A 79 -1.76 -5.94 -8.90
N LEU A 80 -2.62 -5.94 -9.91
CA LEU A 80 -4.00 -6.38 -9.73
C LEU A 80 -4.01 -7.88 -9.38
N PRO A 81 -4.65 -8.29 -8.28
CA PRO A 81 -4.83 -9.69 -7.98
C PRO A 81 -5.55 -10.40 -9.14
N PRO A 82 -5.25 -11.68 -9.40
CA PRO A 82 -5.81 -12.41 -10.53
C PRO A 82 -7.35 -12.52 -10.50
N CYS A 83 -7.98 -12.38 -9.33
CA CYS A 83 -9.44 -12.31 -9.19
C CYS A 83 -10.08 -11.02 -9.74
N PHE A 84 -9.29 -9.95 -9.92
CA PHE A 84 -9.70 -8.71 -10.59
C PHE A 84 -9.33 -8.68 -12.08
N ASN A 85 -8.70 -9.75 -12.60
CA ASN A 85 -8.33 -9.84 -13.99
C ASN A 85 -9.58 -10.21 -14.81
N GLN A 86 -10.28 -9.20 -15.30
CA GLN A 86 -11.52 -9.32 -16.05
C GLN A 86 -11.31 -10.23 -17.28
N LYS A 87 -12.00 -11.36 -17.31
CA LYS A 87 -12.07 -12.29 -18.44
C LYS A 87 -13.50 -12.37 -18.95
#